data_AF-A0A369MNZ5-F1
#
_entry.id   AF-A0A369MNZ5-F1
#
_cell.length_a   1.000
_cell.length_b   1.000
_cell.length_c   1.000
_cell.angle_alpha   90.00
_cell.angle_beta   90.00
_cell.angle_gamma   90.00
#
_symmetry.space_group_name_H-M   'P 1'
#
loop_
_entity.id
_entity.type
_entity.pdbx_description
1 polymer ?
#
loop_
_entity_poly.entity_id
_entity_poly.type
_entity_poly.pdbx_seq_one_letter_code
_entity_poly.pdbx_strand_id
1 'polypeptide(L)'
;MVTINKDGHVIISLDDLSYDLNVSKDYSDFLLKVTSPSSDVNLNEDCFTIEEGLDDDKSAKARRYAEFLIDFVQRREKQQDEAGKLSTAKEREEKIRAFIDRLNKTEIQD
;
A
#
# COMPACT_ATOMS: atom_id res chain seq x y z
N MET A 1 9.17 -1.44 5.27
CA MET A 1 9.94 -2.64 4.90
C MET A 1 9.06 -3.63 4.15
N VAL A 2 9.62 -4.32 3.16
CA VAL A 2 8.98 -5.37 2.36
C VAL A 2 9.67 -6.71 2.67
N THR A 3 8.90 -7.72 3.06
CA THR A 3 9.39 -9.08 3.27
C THR A 3 8.45 -10.12 2.65
N ILE A 4 8.94 -11.35 2.50
CA ILE A 4 8.17 -12.51 2.09
C ILE A 4 8.16 -13.54 3.24
N ASN A 5 6.98 -13.86 3.76
CA ASN A 5 6.87 -14.84 4.85
C ASN A 5 7.15 -16.28 4.36
N LYS A 6 7.16 -17.24 5.29
CA LYS A 6 7.39 -18.66 5.02
C LYS A 6 6.41 -19.29 4.02
N ASP A 7 5.19 -18.75 3.94
CA ASP A 7 4.11 -19.21 3.05
C ASP A 7 4.18 -18.50 1.68
N GLY A 8 5.19 -17.64 1.48
CA GLY A 8 5.38 -16.90 0.24
C GLY A 8 4.53 -15.63 0.12
N HIS A 9 3.84 -15.22 1.18
CA HIS A 9 3.01 -14.01 1.19
C HIS A 9 3.87 -12.76 1.29
N VAL A 10 3.38 -11.67 0.71
CA VAL A 10 4.06 -10.37 0.76
C VAL A 10 3.60 -9.61 1.99
N ILE A 11 4.54 -9.27 2.86
CA ILE A 11 4.28 -8.50 4.07
C ILE A 11 4.89 -7.12 3.92
N ILE A 12 4.08 -6.09 4.14
CA ILE A 12 4.52 -4.68 4.14
C ILE A 12 4.45 -4.16 5.56
N SER A 13 5.57 -3.69 6.09
CA SER A 13 5.63 -3.01 7.39
C SER A 13 5.79 -1.52 7.20
N LEU A 14 4.85 -0.74 7.72
CA LEU A 14 4.87 0.73 7.73
C LEU A 14 4.60 1.20 9.16
N ASP A 15 5.47 2.04 9.70
CA ASP A 15 5.43 2.43 11.11
C ASP A 15 5.42 1.18 12.02
N ASP A 16 4.51 1.12 13.00
CA ASP A 16 4.31 -0.04 13.89
C ASP A 16 3.28 -1.06 13.35
N LEU A 17 2.87 -0.93 12.09
CA LEU A 17 1.86 -1.79 11.46
C LEU A 17 2.48 -2.72 10.42
N SER A 18 1.91 -3.91 10.31
CA SER A 18 2.27 -4.92 9.32
C SER A 18 1.02 -5.36 8.58
N TYR A 19 1.13 -5.45 7.25
CA TYR A 19 0.04 -5.81 6.35
C TYR A 19 0.43 -7.05 5.55
N ASP A 20 -0.29 -8.15 5.70
CA ASP A 20 -0.19 -9.29 4.78
C ASP A 20 -1.05 -9.00 3.54
N LEU A 21 -0.42 -8.75 2.38
CA LEU A 21 -1.16 -8.44 1.15
C LEU A 21 -1.96 -9.62 0.60
N ASN A 22 -1.75 -10.83 1.12
CA ASN A 22 -2.57 -11.99 0.81
C ASN A 22 -3.82 -12.09 1.70
N VAL A 23 -3.95 -11.26 2.74
CA VAL A 23 -5.13 -11.17 3.61
C VAL A 23 -5.97 -9.97 3.18
N SER A 24 -7.20 -10.21 2.69
CA SER A 24 -8.08 -9.17 2.13
C SER A 24 -8.28 -7.94 3.05
N LYS A 25 -8.42 -8.18 4.35
CA LYS A 25 -8.53 -7.09 5.35
C LYS A 25 -7.24 -6.25 5.42
N ASP A 26 -6.09 -6.89 5.55
CA ASP A 26 -4.80 -6.21 5.64
C ASP A 26 -4.47 -5.48 4.34
N TYR A 27 -4.79 -6.09 3.20
CA TYR A 27 -4.67 -5.46 1.89
C TYR A 27 -5.54 -4.19 1.78
N SER A 28 -6.79 -4.25 2.25
CA SER A 28 -7.68 -3.08 2.29
C SER A 28 -7.15 -1.97 3.20
N ASP A 29 -6.68 -2.33 4.39
CA ASP A 29 -6.13 -1.37 5.36
C ASP A 29 -4.83 -0.74 4.82
N PHE A 30 -4.01 -1.54 4.14
CA PHE A 30 -2.83 -1.07 3.42
C PHE A 30 -3.19 -0.06 2.33
N LEU A 31 -4.14 -0.40 1.45
CA LEU A 31 -4.60 0.49 0.38
C LEU A 31 -5.11 1.82 0.96
N LEU A 32 -5.89 1.77 2.03
CA LEU A 32 -6.40 2.98 2.69
C LEU A 32 -5.25 3.84 3.22
N LYS A 33 -4.25 3.24 3.89
CA LYS A 33 -3.06 3.95 4.38
C LYS A 33 -2.30 4.59 3.22
N VAL A 34 -1.95 3.85 2.17
CA VAL A 34 -1.08 4.36 1.10
C VAL A 34 -1.76 5.36 0.17
N THR A 35 -3.08 5.28 0.03
CA THR A 35 -3.85 6.22 -0.81
C THR A 35 -4.43 7.41 -0.06
N SER A 36 -4.38 7.43 1.28
CA SER A 36 -5.00 8.49 2.07
C SER A 36 -4.48 9.88 1.65
N PRO A 37 -5.37 10.88 1.44
CA PRO A 37 -5.02 12.26 1.15
C PRO A 37 -4.56 13.06 2.38
N SER A 38 -4.46 12.43 3.56
CA SER A 38 -3.99 13.09 4.78
C SER A 38 -2.52 13.50 4.65
N SER A 39 -2.21 14.73 5.06
CA SER A 39 -0.84 15.24 5.19
C SER A 39 -0.06 14.56 6.31
N ASP A 40 -0.75 13.91 7.24
CA ASP A 40 -0.12 13.20 8.37
C ASP A 40 0.48 11.85 7.93
N VAL A 41 0.14 11.39 6.72
CA VAL A 41 0.68 10.17 6.14
C VAL A 41 1.97 10.51 5.41
N ASN A 42 3.09 10.27 6.09
CA ASN A 42 4.44 10.39 5.53
C ASN A 42 4.83 9.08 4.85
N LEU A 43 4.81 9.06 3.52
CA LEU A 43 5.24 7.93 2.70
C LEU A 43 6.33 8.40 1.75
N ASN A 44 7.48 7.74 1.83
CA ASN A 44 8.62 7.97 0.95
C ASN A 44 9.24 6.62 0.56
N GLU A 45 10.29 6.68 -0.24
CA GLU A 45 10.95 5.49 -0.79
C GLU A 45 11.58 4.61 0.31
N ASP A 46 12.07 5.25 1.38
CA ASP A 46 12.70 4.56 2.52
C ASP A 46 11.70 3.69 3.30
N CYS A 47 10.39 3.94 3.16
CA CYS A 47 9.36 3.08 3.71
C CYS A 47 9.36 1.67 3.09
N PHE A 48 9.96 1.47 1.91
CA PHE A 48 9.87 0.22 1.15
C PHE A 48 11.22 -0.46 0.92
N THR A 49 12.12 -0.40 1.90
CA THR A 49 13.33 -1.23 1.93
C THR A 49 13.00 -2.72 2.00
N ILE A 50 13.89 -3.58 1.51
CA ILE A 50 13.73 -5.04 1.52
C ILE A 50 14.35 -5.62 2.79
N GLU A 51 13.72 -6.63 3.39
CA GLU A 51 14.29 -7.37 4.52
C GLU A 51 15.59 -8.10 4.13
N GLU A 52 16.60 -8.02 5.00
CA GLU A 52 17.86 -8.72 4.82
C GLU A 52 17.72 -10.23 5.11
N GLY A 53 18.52 -11.06 4.43
CA GLY A 53 18.56 -12.51 4.70
C GLY A 53 17.48 -13.34 4.03
N LEU A 54 16.69 -12.75 3.12
CA LEU A 54 15.82 -13.49 2.22
C LEU A 54 16.65 -14.35 1.23
N ASP A 55 16.16 -15.54 0.94
CA ASP A 55 16.67 -16.35 -0.18
C ASP A 55 16.43 -15.67 -1.53
N ASP A 56 17.13 -16.10 -2.58
CA ASP A 56 17.15 -15.42 -3.89
C ASP A 56 15.73 -15.24 -4.49
N ASP A 57 14.88 -16.25 -4.39
CA ASP A 57 13.51 -16.20 -4.93
C ASP A 57 12.63 -15.21 -4.16
N LYS A 58 12.70 -15.25 -2.82
CA LYS A 58 11.98 -14.29 -1.97
C LYS A 58 12.49 -12.87 -2.14
N SER A 59 13.81 -12.69 -2.24
CA SER A 59 14.46 -11.41 -2.46
C SER A 59 14.03 -10.80 -3.80
N ALA A 60 14.01 -11.58 -4.88
CA ALA A 60 13.53 -11.14 -6.19
C ALA A 60 12.04 -10.75 -6.16
N LYS A 61 11.20 -11.49 -5.42
CA LYS A 61 9.79 -11.13 -5.23
C LYS A 61 9.64 -9.84 -4.43
N ALA A 62 10.29 -9.72 -3.27
CA ALA A 62 10.25 -8.52 -2.43
C ALA A 62 10.72 -7.28 -3.20
N ARG A 63 11.79 -7.41 -4.00
CA ARG A 63 12.32 -6.34 -4.83
C ARG A 63 11.30 -5.81 -5.83
N ARG A 64 10.57 -6.68 -6.53
CA ARG A 64 9.52 -6.24 -7.48
C ARG A 64 8.41 -5.44 -6.78
N TYR A 65 8.03 -5.84 -5.57
CA TYR A 65 7.04 -5.09 -4.78
C TYR A 65 7.60 -3.76 -4.27
N ALA A 66 8.83 -3.74 -3.77
CA ALA A 66 9.51 -2.53 -3.35
C ALA A 66 9.61 -1.51 -4.50
N GLU A 67 10.11 -1.93 -5.66
CA GLU A 67 10.20 -1.10 -6.87
C GLU A 67 8.84 -0.54 -7.27
N PHE A 68 7.78 -1.35 -7.29
CA PHE A 68 6.43 -0.90 -7.59
C PHE A 68 5.92 0.15 -6.58
N LEU A 69 6.15 -0.06 -5.28
CA LEU A 69 5.66 0.83 -4.23
C LEU A 69 6.43 2.15 -4.18
N ILE A 70 7.74 2.12 -4.44
CA ILE A 70 8.60 3.29 -4.62
C ILE A 70 8.07 4.14 -5.79
N ASP A 71 7.86 3.52 -6.95
CA ASP A 71 7.27 4.16 -8.12
C ASP A 71 5.89 4.78 -7.81
N PHE A 72 5.07 4.07 -7.03
CA PHE A 72 3.76 4.56 -6.61
C PHE A 72 3.87 5.82 -5.75
N VAL A 73 4.72 5.84 -4.71
CA VAL A 73 4.81 7.00 -3.81
C VAL A 73 5.40 8.23 -4.48
N GLN A 74 6.35 8.05 -5.40
CA GLN A 74 6.87 9.15 -6.22
C GLN A 74 5.78 9.81 -7.06
N ARG A 75 4.84 9.01 -7.60
CA ARG A 75 3.70 9.53 -8.39
C ARG A 75 2.60 10.11 -7.51
N ARG A 76 2.44 9.58 -6.29
CA ARG A 76 1.38 9.95 -5.35
C ARG A 76 1.40 11.42 -5.01
N GLU A 77 2.56 12.01 -4.73
CA GLU A 77 2.67 13.42 -4.33
C GLU A 77 2.06 14.36 -5.39
N LYS A 78 2.48 14.21 -6.66
CA LYS A 78 1.92 14.97 -7.78
C LYS A 78 0.41 14.76 -7.92
N GLN A 79 -0.07 13.52 -7.77
CA GLN A 79 -1.50 13.22 -7.84
C GLN A 79 -2.28 13.86 -6.68
N GLN A 80 -1.71 13.94 -5.49
CA GLN A 80 -2.35 14.59 -4.35
C GLN A 80 -2.47 16.10 -4.53
N ASP A 81 -1.46 16.73 -5.11
CA ASP A 81 -1.48 18.16 -5.46
C ASP A 81 -2.54 18.47 -6.52
N GLU A 82 -2.60 17.66 -7.58
CA GLU A 82 -3.59 17.83 -8.64
C GLU A 82 -5.02 17.57 -8.13
N ALA A 83 -5.22 16.49 -7.38
CA ALA A 83 -6.54 16.16 -6.83
C ALA A 83 -6.99 17.14 -5.74
N GLY A 84 -6.05 17.73 -4.99
CA GLY A 84 -6.32 18.72 -3.94
C GLY A 84 -6.86 20.04 -4.49
N LYS A 85 -6.59 20.35 -5.76
CA LYS A 85 -7.19 21.50 -6.47
C LYS A 85 -8.66 21.29 -6.83
N LEU A 86 -9.10 20.03 -6.92
CA LEU A 86 -10.43 19.65 -7.40
C LEU A 86 -11.40 19.25 -6.28
N SER A 87 -10.89 18.78 -5.14
CA SER A 87 -11.71 18.28 -4.04
C SER A 87 -10.97 18.30 -2.71
N THR A 88 -11.72 18.33 -1.62
CA THR A 88 -11.19 18.32 -0.26
C THR A 88 -10.57 16.96 0.10
N ALA A 89 -9.69 16.93 1.10
CA ALA A 89 -9.16 15.65 1.62
C ALA A 89 -10.28 14.70 2.08
N LYS A 90 -11.34 15.24 2.71
CA LYS A 90 -12.49 14.44 3.17
C LYS A 90 -13.23 13.76 2.01
N GLU A 91 -13.58 14.49 0.96
CA GLU A 91 -14.29 13.92 -0.20
C GLU A 91 -13.44 12.85 -0.91
N ARG A 92 -12.11 13.04 -0.95
CA ARG A 92 -11.18 12.07 -1.51
C ARG A 92 -11.11 10.80 -0.66
N GLU A 93 -11.00 10.94 0.65
CA GLU A 93 -11.03 9.83 1.62
C GLU A 93 -12.34 9.03 1.50
N GLU A 94 -13.50 9.69 1.38
CA GLU A 94 -14.80 9.05 1.18
C GLU A 94 -14.84 8.23 -0.12
N LYS A 95 -14.29 8.75 -1.22
CA LYS A 95 -14.19 8.02 -2.50
C LYS A 95 -13.28 6.79 -2.41
N ILE A 96 -12.16 6.90 -1.70
CA ILE A 96 -11.24 5.77 -1.46
C ILE A 96 -11.94 4.68 -0.67
N ARG A 97 -12.62 5.05 0.43
CA ARG A 97 -13.38 4.08 1.25
C ARG A 97 -14.48 3.41 0.43
N ALA A 98 -15.24 4.17 -0.36
CA ALA A 98 -16.24 3.60 -1.25
C ALA A 98 -15.65 2.68 -2.34
N PHE A 99 -14.43 2.94 -2.79
CA PHE A 99 -13.72 2.03 -3.69
C PHE A 99 -13.32 0.72 -2.99
N ILE A 100 -12.71 0.80 -1.80
CA ILE A 100 -12.30 -0.35 -1.00
C ILE A 100 -13.52 -1.21 -0.60
N ASP A 101 -14.62 -0.59 -0.17
CA ASP A 101 -15.86 -1.29 0.16
C ASP A 101 -16.42 -2.07 -1.04
N ARG A 102 -16.26 -1.54 -2.26
CA ARG A 102 -16.66 -2.26 -3.48
C ARG A 102 -15.72 -3.42 -3.77
N LEU A 103 -14.41 -3.20 -3.66
CA LEU A 103 -13.40 -4.25 -3.82
C LEU A 103 -13.71 -5.46 -2.93
N ASN A 104 -13.98 -5.20 -1.65
CA ASN A 104 -14.27 -6.24 -0.66
C ASN A 104 -15.62 -6.94 -0.87
N LYS A 105 -16.59 -6.29 -1.53
CA LYS A 105 -17.87 -6.93 -1.88
C LYS A 105 -17.75 -7.82 -3.11
N THR A 106 -16.87 -7.47 -4.04
CA THR A 106 -16.62 -8.28 -5.24
C THR A 106 -15.91 -9.59 -4.91
N GLU A 107 -15.09 -9.64 -3.85
CA GLU A 107 -14.44 -10.88 -3.37
C GLU A 107 -15.40 -11.89 -2.68
N ILE A 108 -16.66 -11.52 -2.40
CA ILE A 108 -17.64 -12.39 -1.71
C ILE A 108 -18.52 -13.19 -2.72
N GLN A 109 -18.28 -13.05 -4.03
CA GLN A 109 -19.12 -13.64 -5.08
C GLN A 109 -18.58 -14.89 -5.79
N ASP A 110 -17.52 -15.53 -5.29
CA ASP A 110 -17.01 -16.82 -5.82
C ASP A 110 -17.28 -18.01 -4.90
#